data_AF-A0AAD7P2I1-F1
#
_entry.id   AF-A0AAD7P2I1-F1
#
_cell.length_a   1.000
_cell.length_b   1.000
_cell.length_c   1.000
_cell.angle_alpha   90.00
_cell.angle_beta   90.00
_cell.angle_gamma   90.00
#
_symmetry.space_group_name_H-M   'P 1'
#
loop_
_entity.id
_entity.type
_entity.pdbx_description
1 polymer ?
#
loop_
_entity_poly.entity_id
_entity_poly.type
_entity_poly.pdbx_seq_one_letter_code
_entity_poly.pdbx_strand_id
1 'polypeptide(L)'
;MAEDANPRISTVRPITDVWKDRLEPGLTLILCGEEPLNYAAHAALYGTIYDCCTRAFPATSQHCRELYSQITPFYAAYTAQIRAAAPDDDNRVPNYYDAQWDQFSRRAVVIDRLFTYLNTHFVGSQRQEGGYNIETVLNVARTEWKKQVFEPRLETALDGGAVRLNTIRALFTSKNVTAAKLKTMHVHAT
;
A
#
# COMPACT_ATOMS: atom_id res chain seq x y z
N MET A 1 -45.13 15.67 31.34
CA MET A 1 -43.93 14.83 31.51
C MET A 1 -43.41 14.54 30.12
N ALA A 2 -42.43 15.34 29.67
CA ALA A 2 -41.79 15.15 28.38
C ALA A 2 -40.46 14.43 28.63
N GLU A 3 -40.31 13.27 28.01
CA GLU A 3 -39.09 12.47 28.03
C GLU A 3 -38.14 13.08 26.99
N ASP A 4 -37.13 13.81 27.48
CA ASP A 4 -36.08 14.39 26.68
C ASP A 4 -35.27 13.28 26.00
N ALA A 5 -35.53 13.07 24.71
CA ALA A 5 -34.68 12.28 23.83
C ALA A 5 -33.31 12.98 23.69
N ASN A 6 -32.33 12.51 24.45
CA ASN A 6 -30.93 12.93 24.40
C ASN A 6 -30.33 12.75 22.98
N PRO A 7 -30.00 13.83 22.23
CA PRO A 7 -29.47 13.71 20.88
C PRO A 7 -27.93 13.66 20.89
N ARG A 8 -27.35 12.77 21.70
CA ARG A 8 -25.88 12.57 21.79
C ARG A 8 -25.43 11.18 21.35
N ILE A 9 -26.05 10.63 20.31
CA ILE A 9 -25.34 9.64 19.49
C ILE A 9 -24.51 10.43 18.48
N SER A 10 -23.33 10.89 18.92
CA SER A 10 -22.29 11.38 18.02
C SER A 10 -21.88 10.20 17.15
N THR A 11 -22.46 10.10 15.96
CA THR A 11 -22.24 9.02 15.00
C THR A 11 -20.75 8.92 14.66
N VAL A 12 -20.05 7.97 15.25
CA VAL A 12 -18.71 7.58 14.79
C VAL A 12 -18.89 7.10 13.35
N ARG A 13 -18.33 7.85 12.39
CA ARG A 13 -18.42 7.51 10.97
C ARG A 13 -17.76 6.14 10.74
N PRO A 14 -18.39 5.20 10.00
CA PRO A 14 -17.78 3.92 9.66
C PRO A 14 -16.43 4.10 8.96
N ILE A 15 -15.47 3.21 9.26
CA ILE A 15 -14.14 3.25 8.60
C ILE A 15 -14.27 3.09 7.09
N THR A 16 -15.22 2.29 6.63
CA THR A 16 -15.49 2.11 5.19
C THR A 16 -15.78 3.43 4.49
N ASP A 17 -16.48 4.35 5.15
CA ASP A 17 -16.85 5.63 4.59
C ASP A 17 -15.67 6.61 4.65
N VAL A 18 -14.91 6.59 5.75
CA VAL A 18 -13.66 7.37 5.85
C VAL A 18 -12.66 6.91 4.79
N TRP A 19 -12.57 5.60 4.56
CA TRP A 19 -11.70 5.00 3.55
C TRP A 19 -12.06 5.53 2.16
N LYS A 20 -13.32 5.37 1.74
CA LYS A 20 -13.79 5.77 0.41
C LYS A 20 -13.74 7.28 0.19
N ASP A 21 -14.13 8.08 1.18
CA ASP A 21 -14.28 9.53 1.01
C ASP A 21 -12.95 10.30 1.09
N ARG A 22 -11.95 9.74 1.79
CA ARG A 22 -10.72 10.47 2.15
C ARG A 22 -9.45 9.70 1.85
N LEU A 23 -9.33 8.47 2.34
CA LEU A 23 -8.06 7.74 2.27
C LEU A 23 -7.80 7.23 0.86
N GLU A 24 -8.71 6.47 0.28
CA GLU A 24 -8.53 5.85 -1.05
C GLU A 24 -8.22 6.87 -2.16
N PRO A 25 -8.93 8.01 -2.27
CA PRO A 25 -8.58 9.03 -3.26
C PRO A 25 -7.18 9.60 -3.03
N GLY A 26 -6.82 9.89 -1.78
CA GLY A 26 -5.50 10.42 -1.44
C GLY A 26 -4.37 9.43 -1.70
N LEU A 27 -4.56 8.16 -1.35
CA LEU A 27 -3.61 7.09 -1.63
C LEU A 27 -3.46 6.84 -3.13
N THR A 28 -4.57 6.94 -3.88
CA THR A 28 -4.56 6.86 -5.35
C THR A 28 -3.78 8.01 -5.96
N LEU A 29 -3.90 9.24 -5.45
CA LEU A 29 -3.07 10.36 -5.88
C LEU A 29 -1.58 10.11 -5.63
N ILE A 30 -1.22 9.44 -4.53
CA ILE A 30 0.18 9.06 -4.28
C ILE A 30 0.67 8.02 -5.29
N LEU A 31 -0.15 7.02 -5.62
CA LEU A 31 0.22 5.95 -6.55
C LEU A 31 0.20 6.38 -8.01
N CYS A 32 -0.73 7.23 -8.43
CA CYS A 32 -0.99 7.59 -9.82
C CYS A 32 -0.56 9.02 -10.18
N GLY A 33 -0.54 9.95 -9.23
CA GLY A 33 -0.32 11.39 -9.49
C GLY A 33 1.04 11.66 -10.13
N GLU A 34 1.13 12.69 -10.97
CA GLU A 34 2.40 13.08 -11.61
C GLU A 34 3.35 13.74 -10.60
N GLU A 35 2.80 14.59 -9.74
CA GLU A 35 3.52 15.34 -8.73
C GLU A 35 3.47 14.67 -7.34
N PRO A 36 4.52 14.82 -6.51
CA PRO A 36 4.48 14.38 -5.13
C PRO A 36 3.42 15.16 -4.35
N LEU A 37 2.83 14.48 -3.38
CA LEU A 37 1.79 15.06 -2.54
C LEU A 37 2.36 16.24 -1.72
N ASN A 38 1.64 17.37 -1.67
CA ASN A 38 2.07 18.50 -0.85
C ASN A 38 1.99 18.19 0.66
N TYR A 39 2.72 18.96 1.46
CA TYR A 39 2.80 18.73 2.92
C TYR A 39 1.43 18.74 3.61
N ALA A 40 0.54 19.67 3.23
CA ALA A 40 -0.78 19.79 3.85
C ALA A 40 -1.65 18.56 3.57
N ALA A 41 -1.66 18.05 2.34
CA ALA A 41 -2.37 16.83 1.97
C ALA A 41 -1.76 15.60 2.67
N HIS A 42 -0.44 15.55 2.83
CA HIS A 42 0.24 14.45 3.51
C HIS A 42 -0.13 14.44 5.00
N ALA A 43 -0.08 15.61 5.63
CA ALA A 43 -0.49 15.80 7.02
C ALA A 43 -1.96 15.44 7.24
N ALA A 44 -2.85 15.80 6.31
CA ALA A 44 -4.27 15.47 6.39
C ALA A 44 -4.53 13.95 6.30
N LEU A 45 -3.84 13.25 5.39
CA LEU A 45 -3.95 11.79 5.26
C LEU A 45 -3.40 11.09 6.51
N TYR A 46 -2.20 11.48 6.96
CA TYR A 46 -1.61 10.95 8.18
C TYR A 46 -2.52 11.17 9.39
N GLY A 47 -3.03 12.40 9.57
CA GLY A 47 -3.94 12.75 10.65
C GLY A 47 -5.22 11.92 10.61
N THR A 48 -5.79 11.69 9.42
CA THR A 48 -6.98 10.82 9.26
C THR A 48 -6.68 9.37 9.66
N ILE A 49 -5.55 8.82 9.23
CA ILE A 49 -5.13 7.45 9.60
C ILE A 49 -4.89 7.36 11.11
N TYR A 50 -4.20 8.33 11.68
CA TYR A 50 -3.92 8.42 13.11
C TYR A 50 -5.22 8.48 13.93
N ASP A 51 -6.16 9.34 13.52
CA ASP A 51 -7.47 9.47 14.13
C ASP A 51 -8.26 8.15 14.08
N CYS A 52 -8.27 7.45 12.94
CA CYS A 52 -8.89 6.12 12.81
C CYS A 52 -8.28 5.12 13.79
N CYS A 53 -6.97 5.20 14.04
CA CYS A 53 -6.27 4.29 14.93
C CYS A 53 -6.40 4.67 16.41
N THR A 54 -6.79 5.91 16.76
CA THR A 54 -6.71 6.43 18.14
C THR A 54 -8.03 6.93 18.74
N ARG A 55 -8.98 7.42 17.93
CA ARG A 55 -10.22 8.05 18.43
C ARG A 55 -11.23 7.08 19.04
N ALA A 56 -11.06 5.77 18.86
CA ALA A 56 -12.01 4.76 19.33
C ALA A 56 -11.43 3.94 20.49
N PHE A 57 -11.31 4.56 21.67
CA PHE A 57 -11.12 3.81 22.92
C PHE A 57 -12.51 3.34 23.41
N PRO A 58 -12.73 2.05 23.79
CA PRO A 58 -11.78 0.95 23.97
C PRO A 58 -11.60 0.00 22.76
N ALA A 59 -12.18 0.30 21.59
CA ALA A 59 -12.20 -0.57 20.41
C ALA A 59 -11.05 -0.28 19.41
N THR A 60 -9.85 0.06 19.90
CA THR A 60 -8.68 0.44 19.10
C THR A 60 -8.27 -0.67 18.12
N SER A 61 -8.39 -1.93 18.54
CA SER A 61 -8.01 -3.09 17.71
C SER A 61 -8.98 -3.37 16.55
N GLN A 62 -10.29 -3.17 16.76
CA GLN A 62 -11.30 -3.42 15.73
C GLN A 62 -11.21 -2.40 14.60
N HIS A 63 -11.05 -1.12 14.95
CA HIS A 63 -10.88 -0.06 13.95
C HIS A 63 -9.58 -0.23 13.15
N CYS A 64 -8.46 -0.54 13.82
CA CYS A 64 -7.22 -0.84 13.12
C CYS A 64 -7.35 -2.06 12.18
N ARG A 65 -8.10 -3.09 12.59
CA ARG A 65 -8.38 -4.29 11.78
C ARG A 65 -9.22 -3.97 10.55
N GLU A 66 -10.27 -3.16 10.71
CA GLU A 66 -11.11 -2.69 9.60
C GLU A 66 -10.34 -1.79 8.64
N LEU A 67 -9.47 -0.92 9.15
CA LEU A 67 -8.60 -0.10 8.30
C LEU A 67 -7.61 -0.96 7.53
N TYR A 68 -6.97 -1.92 8.21
CA TYR A 68 -6.01 -2.84 7.59
C TYR A 68 -6.67 -3.71 6.52
N SER A 69 -7.93 -4.13 6.71
CA SER A 69 -8.64 -4.98 5.74
C SER A 69 -8.90 -4.29 4.39
N GLN A 70 -8.86 -2.95 4.33
CA GLN A 70 -9.00 -2.19 3.08
C GLN A 70 -7.71 -2.12 2.25
N ILE A 71 -6.55 -2.33 2.87
CA ILE A 71 -5.23 -2.13 2.24
C ILE A 71 -4.97 -3.17 1.15
N THR A 72 -5.30 -4.44 1.40
CA THR A 72 -5.09 -5.53 0.43
C THR A 72 -5.96 -5.34 -0.82
N PRO A 73 -7.29 -5.14 -0.73
CA PRO A 73 -8.11 -4.85 -1.91
C PRO A 73 -7.63 -3.64 -2.72
N PHE A 74 -7.17 -2.59 -2.05
CA PHE A 74 -6.64 -1.39 -2.71
C PHE A 74 -5.40 -1.68 -3.55
N TYR A 75 -4.38 -2.34 -2.98
CA TYR A 75 -3.19 -2.69 -3.74
C TYR A 75 -3.48 -3.74 -4.82
N ALA A 76 -4.36 -4.70 -4.55
CA ALA A 76 -4.78 -5.69 -5.54
C ALA A 76 -5.45 -5.03 -6.76
N ALA A 77 -6.37 -4.09 -6.52
CA ALA A 77 -7.03 -3.34 -7.59
C ALA A 77 -6.03 -2.51 -8.41
N TYR A 78 -5.14 -1.77 -7.75
CA TYR A 78 -4.12 -0.96 -8.42
C TYR A 78 -3.16 -1.80 -9.27
N THR A 79 -2.63 -2.89 -8.72
CA THR A 79 -1.68 -3.76 -9.42
C THR A 79 -2.35 -4.56 -10.55
N ALA A 80 -3.62 -4.91 -10.40
CA ALA A 80 -4.41 -5.48 -11.49
C ALA A 80 -4.61 -4.49 -12.65
N GLN A 81 -4.83 -3.20 -12.36
CA GLN A 81 -4.90 -2.15 -13.40
C GLN A 81 -3.57 -2.00 -14.16
N ILE A 82 -2.43 -2.02 -13.46
CA ILE A 82 -1.11 -2.00 -14.10
C ILE A 82 -0.94 -3.18 -15.06
N ARG A 83 -1.34 -4.38 -14.63
CA ARG A 83 -1.30 -5.56 -15.50
C ARG A 83 -2.20 -5.40 -16.72
N ALA A 84 -3.42 -4.89 -16.54
CA ALA A 84 -4.38 -4.70 -17.62
C ALA A 84 -3.92 -3.64 -18.65
N ALA A 85 -3.13 -2.66 -18.22
CA ALA A 85 -2.55 -1.63 -19.08
C ALA A 85 -1.22 -2.05 -19.76
N ALA A 86 -0.75 -3.28 -19.54
CA ALA A 86 0.46 -3.78 -20.17
C ALA A 86 0.29 -3.87 -21.69
N PRO A 87 1.35 -3.59 -22.48
CA PRO A 87 1.28 -3.73 -23.93
C PRO A 87 1.11 -5.20 -24.34
N ASP A 88 0.46 -5.44 -25.48
CA ASP A 88 0.29 -6.78 -26.06
C ASP A 88 1.60 -7.37 -26.64
N ASP A 89 2.58 -6.50 -26.95
CA ASP A 89 3.88 -6.90 -27.49
C ASP A 89 4.81 -7.43 -26.39
N ASP A 90 5.07 -8.73 -26.42
CA ASP A 90 5.95 -9.44 -25.48
C ASP A 90 7.36 -8.84 -25.36
N ASN A 91 7.86 -8.14 -26.39
CA ASN A 91 9.18 -7.49 -26.33
C ASN A 91 9.16 -6.20 -25.51
N ARG A 92 8.01 -5.56 -25.37
CA ARG A 92 7.83 -4.28 -24.66
C ARG A 92 7.36 -4.46 -23.22
N VAL A 93 6.73 -5.61 -22.93
CA VAL A 93 6.21 -5.96 -21.61
C VAL A 93 7.26 -5.88 -20.49
N PRO A 94 8.50 -6.41 -20.63
CA PRO A 94 9.50 -6.34 -19.56
C PRO A 94 9.86 -4.90 -19.18
N ASN A 95 10.13 -4.06 -20.19
CA ASN A 95 10.50 -2.65 -19.98
C ASN A 95 9.35 -1.86 -19.33
N TYR A 96 8.10 -2.16 -19.73
CA TYR A 96 6.92 -1.58 -19.10
C TYR A 96 6.87 -1.91 -17.61
N TYR A 97 6.98 -3.19 -17.23
CA TYR A 97 6.89 -3.58 -15.83
C TYR A 97 8.08 -3.10 -14.98
N ASP A 98 9.28 -3.01 -15.56
CA ASP A 98 10.43 -2.44 -14.84
C ASP A 98 10.18 -0.97 -14.48
N ALA A 99 9.65 -0.17 -15.41
CA ALA A 99 9.30 1.23 -15.16
C ALA A 99 8.16 1.36 -14.13
N GLN A 100 7.10 0.56 -14.28
CA GLN A 100 5.97 0.55 -13.36
C GLN A 100 6.40 0.12 -11.94
N TRP A 101 7.29 -0.86 -11.83
CA TRP A 101 7.82 -1.32 -10.54
C TRP A 101 8.66 -0.25 -9.84
N ASP A 102 9.53 0.43 -10.57
CA ASP A 102 10.39 1.48 -10.02
C ASP A 102 9.56 2.66 -9.49
N GLN A 103 8.49 3.05 -10.18
CA GLN A 103 7.55 4.06 -9.72
C GLN A 103 6.70 3.58 -8.53
N PHE A 104 6.09 2.39 -8.65
CA PHE A 104 5.25 1.80 -7.61
C PHE A 104 6.00 1.59 -6.30
N SER A 105 7.19 0.99 -6.34
CA SER A 105 7.97 0.67 -5.14
C SER A 105 8.36 1.92 -4.34
N ARG A 106 8.68 3.04 -5.01
CA ARG A 106 8.91 4.33 -4.34
C ARG A 106 7.63 4.87 -3.69
N ARG A 107 6.52 4.86 -4.41
CA ARG A 107 5.24 5.40 -3.92
C ARG A 107 4.65 4.57 -2.79
N ALA A 108 4.80 3.25 -2.85
CA ALA A 108 4.42 2.33 -1.77
C ALA A 108 5.18 2.61 -0.47
N VAL A 109 6.44 3.05 -0.52
CA VAL A 109 7.19 3.47 0.68
C VAL A 109 6.59 4.74 1.30
N VAL A 110 6.10 5.68 0.49
CA VAL A 110 5.42 6.88 0.99
C VAL A 110 4.12 6.49 1.70
N ILE A 111 3.33 5.60 1.11
CA ILE A 111 2.11 5.10 1.73
C ILE A 111 2.43 4.35 3.03
N ASP A 112 3.43 3.47 3.05
CA ASP A 112 3.85 2.77 4.27
C ASP A 112 4.21 3.73 5.41
N ARG A 113 4.85 4.87 5.09
CA ARG A 113 5.14 5.93 6.07
C ARG A 113 3.88 6.61 6.61
N LEU A 114 2.84 6.81 5.78
CA LEU A 114 1.55 7.31 6.26
C LEU A 114 0.91 6.34 7.26
N PHE A 115 1.12 5.04 7.07
CA PHE A 115 0.62 3.98 7.96
C PHE A 115 1.59 3.60 9.09
N THR A 116 2.62 4.40 9.40
CA THR A 116 3.60 4.09 10.46
C THR A 116 2.93 3.74 11.79
N TYR A 117 1.89 4.50 12.20
CA TYR A 117 1.19 4.23 13.46
C TYR A 117 0.52 2.84 13.45
N LEU A 118 -0.21 2.52 12.38
CA LEU A 118 -0.86 1.22 12.20
C LEU A 118 0.18 0.08 12.17
N ASN A 119 1.29 0.26 11.44
CA ASN A 119 2.37 -0.71 11.35
C ASN A 119 3.01 -0.98 12.72
N THR A 120 3.29 0.08 13.50
CA THR A 120 3.94 -0.05 14.81
C THR A 120 3.01 -0.67 15.85
N HIS A 121 1.78 -0.16 15.97
CA HIS A 121 0.92 -0.47 17.10
C HIS A 121 -0.07 -1.60 16.83
N PHE A 122 -0.58 -1.75 15.60
CA PHE A 122 -1.50 -2.85 15.29
C PHE A 122 -0.76 -4.05 14.71
N VAL A 123 -0.02 -3.87 13.62
CA VAL A 123 0.72 -4.98 12.98
C VAL A 123 1.79 -5.52 13.93
N GLY A 124 2.52 -4.64 14.63
CA GLY A 124 3.50 -5.02 15.63
C GLY A 124 2.90 -5.89 16.75
N SER A 125 1.78 -5.46 17.34
CA SER A 125 1.10 -6.23 18.39
C SER A 125 0.56 -7.57 17.89
N GLN A 126 -0.10 -7.60 16.72
CA GLN A 126 -0.63 -8.87 16.18
C GLN A 126 0.47 -9.90 15.87
N ARG A 127 1.65 -9.45 15.44
CA ARG A 127 2.81 -10.34 15.22
C ARG A 127 3.36 -10.92 16.52
N GLN A 128 3.40 -10.13 17.59
CA GLN A 128 3.84 -10.60 18.91
C GLN A 128 2.87 -11.62 19.51
N GLU A 129 1.57 -11.47 19.25
CA GLU A 129 0.52 -12.41 19.66
C GLU A 129 0.50 -13.71 18.83
N GLY A 130 1.39 -13.87 17.84
CA GLY A 130 1.48 -15.07 17.00
C GLY A 130 0.56 -15.04 15.76
N GLY A 131 0.05 -13.87 15.36
CA GLY A 131 -0.74 -13.72 14.14
C GLY A 131 0.11 -13.89 12.87
N TYR A 132 0.13 -15.09 12.30
CA TYR A 132 1.00 -15.46 11.17
C TYR A 132 0.67 -14.77 9.83
N ASN A 133 -0.45 -14.05 9.73
CA ASN A 133 -0.99 -13.56 8.46
C ASN A 133 -1.09 -12.04 8.35
N ILE A 134 -0.35 -11.29 9.18
CA ILE A 134 -0.35 -9.82 9.16
C ILE A 134 1.06 -9.31 8.85
N GLU A 135 1.14 -8.50 7.82
CA GLU A 135 2.36 -7.93 7.27
C GLU A 135 2.31 -6.41 7.33
N THR A 136 3.46 -5.74 7.20
CA THR A 136 3.47 -4.28 7.08
C THR A 136 2.81 -3.85 5.78
N VAL A 137 2.31 -2.61 5.73
CA VAL A 137 1.67 -2.06 4.52
C VAL A 137 2.58 -2.17 3.29
N LEU A 138 3.88 -1.91 3.43
CA LEU A 138 4.86 -2.11 2.35
C LEU A 138 4.95 -3.57 1.88
N ASN A 139 4.88 -4.53 2.80
CA ASN A 139 4.94 -5.95 2.45
C ASN A 139 3.64 -6.45 1.81
N VAL A 140 2.48 -5.90 2.20
CA VAL A 140 1.21 -6.13 1.48
C VAL A 140 1.35 -5.63 0.04
N ALA A 141 1.84 -4.40 -0.17
CA ALA A 141 2.05 -3.83 -1.50
C ALA A 141 2.93 -4.71 -2.40
N ARG A 142 4.06 -5.21 -1.85
CA ARG A 142 4.97 -6.13 -2.56
C ARG A 142 4.31 -7.47 -2.88
N THR A 143 3.53 -7.99 -1.94
CA THR A 143 2.83 -9.27 -2.09
C THR A 143 1.79 -9.18 -3.19
N GLU A 144 0.98 -8.12 -3.21
CA GLU A 144 -0.04 -7.94 -4.25
C GLU A 144 0.58 -7.68 -5.61
N TRP A 145 1.68 -6.93 -5.69
CA TRP A 145 2.42 -6.84 -6.95
C TRP A 145 2.88 -8.22 -7.44
N LYS A 146 3.46 -9.05 -6.56
CA LYS A 146 3.89 -10.41 -6.94
C LYS A 146 2.74 -11.25 -7.48
N LYS A 147 1.61 -11.27 -6.77
CA LYS A 147 0.43 -12.05 -7.14
C LYS A 147 -0.21 -11.56 -8.44
N GLN A 148 -0.36 -10.25 -8.59
CA GLN A 148 -1.11 -9.69 -9.72
C GLN A 148 -0.25 -9.55 -10.98
N VAL A 149 1.06 -9.30 -10.85
CA VAL A 149 1.94 -9.00 -11.99
C VAL A 149 2.86 -10.17 -12.32
N PHE A 150 3.50 -10.79 -11.33
CA PHE A 150 4.55 -11.78 -11.60
C PHE A 150 4.07 -13.22 -11.76
N GLU A 151 3.22 -13.70 -10.87
CA GLU A 151 2.75 -15.10 -10.91
C GLU A 151 2.04 -15.45 -12.24
N PRO A 152 1.11 -14.63 -12.77
CA PRO A 152 0.44 -14.93 -14.04
C PRO A 152 1.40 -15.00 -15.24
N ARG A 153 2.49 -14.23 -15.20
CA ARG A 153 3.51 -14.22 -16.26
C ARG A 153 4.51 -15.36 -16.11
N LEU A 154 4.80 -15.79 -14.89
CA LEU A 154 5.56 -17.01 -14.64
C LEU A 154 4.83 -18.22 -15.24
N GLU A 155 3.53 -18.35 -15.00
CA GLU A 155 2.70 -19.40 -15.58
C GLU A 155 2.72 -19.34 -17.11
N THR A 156 2.46 -18.17 -17.70
CA THR A 156 2.51 -17.97 -19.16
C THR A 156 3.89 -18.33 -19.76
N ALA A 157 4.99 -17.98 -19.07
CA ALA A 157 6.35 -18.25 -19.53
C ALA A 157 6.75 -19.72 -19.42
N LEU A 158 6.22 -20.43 -18.42
CA LEU A 158 6.40 -21.87 -18.23
C LEU A 158 5.60 -22.67 -19.27
N ASP A 159 4.40 -22.22 -19.62
CA ASP A 159 3.58 -22.83 -20.69
C ASP A 159 4.13 -22.53 -22.10
N GLY A 160 4.82 -21.39 -22.28
CA GLY A 160 5.38 -20.93 -23.56
C GLY A 160 6.87 -21.20 -23.80
N GLY A 161 7.58 -21.82 -22.85
CA GLY A 161 9.00 -22.18 -23.01
C GLY A 161 9.99 -21.00 -23.12
N ALA A 162 9.69 -19.84 -22.53
CA ALA A 162 10.52 -18.63 -22.63
C ALA A 162 11.22 -18.27 -21.30
N VAL A 163 12.50 -18.64 -21.20
CA VAL A 163 13.41 -18.33 -20.10
C VAL A 163 13.77 -16.84 -20.07
N ARG A 164 13.05 -16.00 -19.29
CA ARG A 164 13.55 -14.67 -18.86
C ARG A 164 13.01 -14.22 -17.49
N LEU A 165 13.12 -15.08 -16.48
CA LEU A 165 12.65 -14.78 -15.10
C LEU A 165 13.72 -14.21 -14.16
N ASN A 166 14.97 -14.07 -14.61
CA ASN A 166 16.08 -13.66 -13.74
C ASN A 166 16.04 -12.17 -13.35
N THR A 167 15.55 -11.28 -14.23
CA THR A 167 15.49 -9.84 -13.95
C THR A 167 14.45 -9.51 -12.88
N ILE A 168 13.28 -10.14 -12.99
CA ILE A 168 12.16 -9.98 -12.05
C ILE A 168 12.48 -10.58 -10.68
N ARG A 169 13.10 -11.77 -10.64
CA ARG A 169 13.50 -12.43 -9.40
C ARG A 169 14.55 -11.61 -8.64
N ALA A 170 15.51 -10.99 -9.33
CA ALA A 170 16.50 -10.11 -8.71
C ALA A 170 15.87 -8.88 -8.01
N LEU A 171 14.78 -8.33 -8.55
CA LEU A 171 14.04 -7.22 -7.94
C LEU A 171 13.31 -7.62 -6.65
N PHE A 172 12.96 -8.91 -6.48
CA PHE A 172 12.25 -9.43 -5.29
C PHE A 172 13.16 -10.03 -4.23
N THR A 173 14.31 -10.58 -4.63
CA THR A 173 15.28 -11.14 -3.68
C THR A 173 16.12 -10.07 -2.98
N SER A 174 16.20 -8.86 -3.54
CA SER A 174 16.92 -7.78 -2.88
C SER A 174 16.08 -7.19 -1.74
N LYS A 175 16.30 -7.71 -0.54
CA LYS A 175 16.01 -7.02 0.73
C LYS A 175 16.71 -5.64 0.86
N ASN A 176 17.44 -5.16 -0.15
CA ASN A 176 18.43 -4.07 -0.04
C ASN A 176 18.37 -2.97 -1.14
N VAL A 177 17.31 -2.82 -1.94
CA VAL A 177 17.28 -1.75 -2.97
C VAL A 177 17.19 -0.33 -2.37
N THR A 178 16.68 -0.17 -1.15
CA THR A 178 16.60 1.15 -0.49
C THR A 178 17.96 1.69 -0.02
N ALA A 179 18.94 0.84 0.27
CA ALA A 179 20.24 1.30 0.80
C ALA A 179 21.22 1.73 -0.30
N ALA A 180 21.14 1.14 -1.49
CA ALA A 180 22.08 1.40 -2.57
C ALA A 180 21.77 2.69 -3.34
N LYS A 181 20.50 3.00 -3.62
CA LYS A 181 20.10 4.23 -4.34
C LYS A 181 20.17 5.50 -3.48
N LEU A 182 20.00 5.41 -2.16
CA LEU A 182 20.11 6.58 -1.26
C LEU A 182 21.55 7.06 -1.06
N LYS A 183 22.55 6.17 -1.15
CA LYS A 183 23.96 6.57 -1.06
C LYS A 183 24.44 7.33 -2.31
N THR A 184 23.88 7.05 -3.49
CA THR A 184 24.31 7.69 -4.73
C THR A 184 23.79 9.13 -4.87
N MET A 185 22.69 9.49 -4.20
CA MET A 185 22.17 10.86 -4.21
C MET A 185 22.90 11.83 -3.27
N HIS A 186 23.68 11.35 -2.30
CA HIS A 186 24.46 12.22 -1.39
C HIS A 186 25.88 12.53 -1.89
N VAL A 187 26.32 11.98 -3.02
CA VAL A 187 27.68 12.18 -3.56
C VAL A 187 27.73 13.21 -4.71
N HIS A 188 26.59 13.79 -5.09
CA HIS A 188 26.51 14.84 -6.12
C HIS A 188 25.94 16.18 -5.61
N ALA A 189 25.95 16.41 -4.31
CA ALA A 189 25.48 17.65 -3.69
C ALA A 189 26.53 18.32 -2.76
N THR A 190 27.81 18.17 -3.08
CA THR A 190 28.93 18.96 -2.52
C THR A 190 29.96 19.17 -3.60
#